data_AF-A0A7X8JLS2-F1
#
_entry.id   AF-A0A7X8JLS2-F1
#
_cell.length_a   1.000
_cell.length_b   1.000
_cell.length_c   1.000
_cell.angle_alpha   90.00
_cell.angle_beta   90.00
_cell.angle_gamma   90.00
#
_symmetry.space_group_name_H-M   'P 1'
#
loop_
_entity.id
_entity.type
_entity.pdbx_description
1 polymer ?
#
loop_
_entity_poly.entity_id
_entity_poly.type
_entity_poly.pdbx_seq_one_letter_code
_entity_poly.pdbx_strand_id
1 'polypeptide(L)'
;MLKVGITGGIGSGKTHVCQLLETVGIPIFYSDIVGKEITNTNPKVRAAIIELLGEEAYKNDVLNAKFVASKVFDDKSLLEKINAIIHPVVFAAFEDWSMQFEGHKIVALESAVLFESGFDK
;
A
#
# COMPACT_ATOMS: atom_id res chain seq x y z
N MET A 1 4.28 -12.93 -17.48
CA MET A 1 4.54 -11.50 -17.25
C MET A 1 5.50 -11.37 -16.08
N LEU A 2 6.56 -10.57 -16.21
CA LEU A 2 7.53 -10.29 -15.15
C LEU A 2 6.94 -9.22 -14.20
N LYS A 3 6.97 -9.48 -12.90
CA LYS A 3 6.59 -8.51 -11.86
C LYS A 3 7.86 -7.89 -11.28
N VAL A 4 7.98 -6.58 -11.29
CA VAL A 4 9.19 -5.85 -10.84
C VAL A 4 8.85 -4.98 -9.63
N GLY A 5 9.55 -5.19 -8.51
CA GLY A 5 9.47 -4.29 -7.35
C GLY A 5 10.36 -3.06 -7.54
N ILE A 6 9.81 -1.86 -7.34
CA ILE A 6 10.53 -0.60 -7.31
C ILE A 6 10.49 -0.07 -5.88
N THR A 7 11.66 0.01 -5.25
CA THR A 7 11.78 0.45 -3.87
C THR A 7 12.97 1.39 -3.66
N GLY A 8 13.09 1.93 -2.46
CA GLY A 8 14.03 3.01 -2.14
C GLY A 8 13.50 3.94 -1.05
N GLY A 9 14.41 4.59 -0.33
CA GLY A 9 14.07 5.49 0.77
C GLY A 9 13.35 6.78 0.35
N ILE A 10 13.01 7.60 1.34
CA ILE A 10 12.48 8.95 1.11
C ILE A 10 13.52 9.78 0.34
N GLY A 11 13.08 10.51 -0.69
CA GLY A 11 13.95 11.36 -1.49
C GLY A 11 14.83 10.64 -2.51
N SER A 12 14.71 9.31 -2.67
CA SER A 12 15.54 8.54 -3.62
C SER A 12 15.13 8.68 -5.09
N GLY A 13 14.03 9.37 -5.39
CA GLY A 13 13.56 9.58 -6.76
C GLY A 13 12.72 8.43 -7.35
N LYS A 14 12.18 7.50 -6.53
CA LYS A 14 11.30 6.40 -7.00
C LYS A 14 10.20 6.87 -7.95
N THR A 15 9.43 7.87 -7.53
CA THR A 15 8.33 8.43 -8.32
C THR A 15 8.80 8.92 -9.69
N HIS A 16 10.00 9.50 -9.77
CA HIS A 16 10.56 9.94 -11.05
C HIS A 16 10.91 8.75 -11.96
N VAL A 17 11.54 7.71 -11.41
CA VAL A 17 11.82 6.46 -12.16
C VAL A 17 10.52 5.80 -12.63
N CYS A 18 9.50 5.75 -11.78
CA CYS A 18 8.19 5.22 -12.14
C CYS A 18 7.56 5.99 -13.30
N GLN A 19 7.56 7.32 -13.24
CA GLN A 19 7.06 8.17 -14.33
C GLN A 19 7.79 7.89 -15.66
N LEU A 20 9.11 7.69 -15.63
CA LEU A 20 9.88 7.34 -16.83
C LEU A 20 9.47 5.97 -17.39
N LEU A 21 9.28 4.97 -16.54
CA LEU A 21 8.85 3.63 -16.95
C LEU A 21 7.42 3.64 -17.53
N GLU A 22 6.53 4.46 -17.00
CA GLU A 22 5.19 4.66 -17.56
C GLU A 22 5.26 5.22 -18.98
N THR A 23 6.20 6.13 -19.29
CA THR A 23 6.35 6.68 -20.65
C THR A 23 6.73 5.64 -21.71
N VAL A 24 7.33 4.52 -21.31
CA VAL A 24 7.68 3.40 -22.20
C VAL A 24 6.65 2.28 -22.14
N GLY A 25 5.49 2.52 -21.52
CA GLY A 25 4.36 1.60 -21.48
C GLY A 25 4.47 0.50 -20.43
N ILE A 26 5.24 0.69 -19.36
CA ILE A 26 5.25 -0.23 -18.21
C ILE A 26 4.17 0.23 -17.22
N PRO A 27 3.13 -0.58 -16.97
CA PRO A 27 2.12 -0.26 -15.96
C PRO A 27 2.74 -0.33 -14.56
N ILE A 28 2.36 0.62 -13.69
CA ILE A 28 2.87 0.71 -12.33
C ILE A 28 1.72 0.72 -11.33
N PHE A 29 1.84 -0.12 -10.32
CA PHE A 29 0.98 -0.16 -9.16
C PHE A 29 1.67 0.58 -8.01
N TYR A 30 1.04 1.63 -7.48
CA TYR A 30 1.57 2.40 -6.36
C TYR A 30 0.93 1.93 -5.04
N SER A 31 1.69 1.21 -4.21
CA SER A 31 1.14 0.58 -3.01
C SER A 31 0.52 1.58 -2.03
N ASP A 32 1.13 2.76 -1.89
CA ASP A 32 0.70 3.77 -0.92
C ASP A 32 -0.64 4.40 -1.30
N ILE A 33 -0.87 4.61 -2.60
CA ILE A 33 -2.14 5.13 -3.13
C ILE A 33 -3.24 4.11 -2.89
N VAL A 34 -3.01 2.86 -3.29
CA VAL A 34 -4.00 1.79 -3.18
C VAL A 34 -4.27 1.41 -1.72
N GLY A 35 -3.24 1.40 -0.86
CA GLY A 35 -3.41 1.20 0.58
C GLY A 35 -4.26 2.30 1.23
N LYS A 36 -4.07 3.56 0.82
CA LYS A 36 -4.95 4.66 1.27
C LYS A 36 -6.38 4.50 0.77
N GLU A 37 -6.59 4.02 -0.44
CA GLU A 37 -7.93 3.75 -0.94
C GLU A 37 -8.59 2.63 -0.14
N ILE A 38 -7.94 1.47 -0.04
CA ILE A 38 -8.41 0.28 0.68
C ILE A 38 -8.77 0.60 2.13
N THR A 39 -7.96 1.40 2.83
CA THR A 39 -8.24 1.76 4.24
C THR A 39 -9.52 2.58 4.39
N ASN A 40 -9.99 3.27 3.35
CA ASN A 40 -11.23 4.05 3.39
C ASN A 40 -12.42 3.31 2.77
N THR A 41 -12.19 2.42 1.82
CA THR A 41 -13.28 1.78 1.04
C THR A 41 -13.56 0.33 1.45
N ASN A 42 -12.59 -0.40 2.01
CA ASN A 42 -12.77 -1.79 2.38
C ASN A 42 -13.38 -1.93 3.79
N PRO A 43 -14.61 -2.47 3.93
CA PRO A 43 -15.30 -2.53 5.20
C PRO A 43 -14.62 -3.48 6.20
N LYS A 44 -13.94 -4.53 5.74
CA LYS A 44 -13.24 -5.48 6.61
C LYS A 44 -11.98 -4.84 7.20
N VAL A 45 -11.22 -4.13 6.37
CA VAL A 45 -10.02 -3.38 6.83
C VAL A 45 -10.44 -2.30 7.82
N ARG A 46 -11.50 -1.54 7.51
CA ARG A 46 -12.03 -0.52 8.40
C ARG A 46 -12.47 -1.10 9.75
N ALA A 47 -13.24 -2.18 9.75
CA ALA A 47 -13.69 -2.83 10.98
C ALA A 47 -12.49 -3.31 11.82
N ALA A 48 -11.49 -3.93 11.21
CA ALA A 48 -10.29 -4.40 11.92
C ALA A 48 -9.46 -3.24 12.50
N ILE A 49 -9.35 -2.11 11.80
CA ILE A 49 -8.67 -0.92 12.33
C ILE A 49 -9.45 -0.31 13.51
N ILE A 50 -10.78 -0.25 13.42
CA ILE A 50 -11.64 0.21 14.53
C ILE A 50 -11.53 -0.71 15.74
N GLU A 51 -11.52 -2.03 15.54
CA GLU A 51 -11.32 -3.00 16.61
C GLU A 51 -9.98 -2.80 17.33
N LEU A 52 -8.93 -2.46 16.57
CA LEU A 52 -7.57 -2.28 17.10
C LEU A 52 -7.34 -0.92 17.79
N LEU A 53 -7.91 0.17 17.26
CA LEU A 53 -7.60 1.55 17.67
C LEU A 53 -8.79 2.32 18.29
N GLY A 54 -9.99 1.75 18.21
CA GLY A 54 -11.24 2.40 18.59
C GLY A 54 -11.86 3.24 17.45
N GLU A 55 -13.09 3.70 17.69
CA GLU A 55 -13.89 4.49 16.74
C GLU A 55 -13.18 5.79 16.29
N GLU A 56 -12.32 6.37 17.13
CA GLU A 56 -11.55 7.59 16.81
C GLU A 56 -10.59 7.43 15.63
N ALA A 57 -10.30 6.19 15.23
CA ALA A 57 -9.51 5.87 14.04
C ALA A 57 -10.16 6.38 12.75
N TYR A 58 -11.46 6.65 12.75
CA TYR A 58 -12.19 7.23 11.62
C TYR A 58 -12.96 8.48 12.04
N LYS A 59 -13.04 9.45 11.12
CA LYS A 59 -13.80 10.69 11.29
C LYS A 59 -14.49 11.04 9.98
N ASN A 60 -15.81 11.25 10.01
CA ASN A 60 -16.63 11.51 8.83
C ASN A 60 -16.42 10.45 7.73
N ASP A 61 -16.41 9.18 8.13
CA ASP A 61 -16.19 8.02 7.24
C ASP A 61 -14.82 7.94 6.55
N VAL A 62 -13.85 8.74 6.98
CA VAL A 62 -12.48 8.74 6.46
C VAL A 62 -11.49 8.43 7.58
N LEU A 63 -10.41 7.72 7.28
CA LEU A 63 -9.34 7.42 8.21
C LEU A 63 -8.77 8.71 8.83
N ASN A 64 -8.76 8.78 10.15
CA ASN A 64 -8.16 9.87 10.90
C ASN A 64 -6.64 9.68 10.98
N ALA A 65 -5.95 9.97 9.86
CA ALA A 65 -4.52 9.73 9.72
C ALA A 65 -3.68 10.38 10.84
N LYS A 66 -4.09 11.55 11.36
CA LYS A 66 -3.41 12.22 12.47
C LYS A 66 -3.53 11.41 13.77
N PHE A 67 -4.73 10.90 14.07
CA PHE A 67 -4.94 10.05 15.24
C PHE A 67 -4.18 8.73 15.10
N VAL A 68 -4.32 8.04 13.97
CA VAL A 68 -3.61 6.77 13.72
C VAL A 68 -2.10 6.97 13.84
N ALA A 69 -1.54 8.00 13.18
CA ALA A 69 -0.12 8.33 13.28
C ALA A 69 0.30 8.57 14.74
N SER A 70 -0.49 9.31 15.52
CA SER A 70 -0.17 9.55 16.94
C SER A 70 -0.17 8.28 17.80
N LYS A 71 -0.90 7.23 17.40
CA LYS A 71 -0.89 5.95 18.11
C LYS A 71 0.30 5.09 17.71
N VAL A 72 0.65 5.04 16.42
CA VAL A 72 1.71 4.16 15.91
C VAL A 72 3.11 4.76 15.97
N PHE A 73 3.25 6.08 16.12
CA PHE A 73 4.55 6.75 16.11
C PHE A 73 5.50 6.22 17.17
N ASP A 74 4.99 5.99 18.39
CA ASP A 74 5.78 5.48 19.53
C ASP A 74 5.58 3.98 19.79
N ASP A 75 4.64 3.32 19.10
CA ASP A 75 4.33 1.90 19.27
C ASP A 75 4.53 1.10 17.97
N LYS A 76 5.73 0.55 17.84
CA LYS A 76 6.10 -0.30 16.70
C LYS A 76 5.24 -1.56 16.59
N SER A 77 4.81 -2.15 17.71
CA SER A 77 3.95 -3.33 17.68
C SER A 77 2.57 -2.99 17.10
N LEU A 78 2.07 -1.81 17.44
CA LEU A 78 0.80 -1.32 16.90
C LEU A 78 0.92 -1.02 15.39
N LEU A 79 2.04 -0.43 14.96
CA LEU A 79 2.33 -0.23 13.55
C LEU A 79 2.34 -1.57 12.78
N GLU A 80 3.03 -2.58 13.31
CA GLU A 80 3.08 -3.92 12.71
C GLU A 80 1.69 -4.55 12.58
N LYS A 81 0.83 -4.41 13.60
CA LYS A 81 -0.56 -4.92 13.56
C LYS A 81 -1.39 -4.23 12.48
N ILE A 82 -1.28 -2.91 12.35
CA ILE A 82 -1.98 -2.17 11.29
C ILE A 82 -1.48 -2.61 9.92
N ASN A 83 -0.16 -2.71 9.75
CA ASN A 83 0.44 -3.17 8.49
C ASN A 83 0.00 -4.59 8.15
N ALA A 84 -0.10 -5.49 9.13
CA ALA A 84 -0.59 -6.86 8.94
C ALA A 84 -2.07 -6.93 8.51
N ILE A 85 -2.89 -5.92 8.85
CA ILE A 85 -4.27 -5.80 8.36
C ILE A 85 -4.28 -5.31 6.91
N ILE A 86 -3.43 -4.35 6.56
CA ILE A 86 -3.48 -3.62 5.29
C ILE A 86 -2.73 -4.35 4.17
N HIS A 87 -1.49 -4.79 4.43
CA HIS A 87 -0.57 -5.30 3.40
C HIS A 87 -1.11 -6.51 2.63
N PRO A 88 -1.74 -7.53 3.26
CA PRO A 88 -2.29 -8.66 2.51
C PRO A 88 -3.37 -8.24 1.51
N VAL A 89 -4.19 -7.24 1.88
CA VAL A 89 -5.27 -6.74 1.01
C VAL A 89 -4.70 -5.90 -0.13
N VAL A 90 -3.65 -5.10 0.11
CA VAL A 90 -2.95 -4.37 -0.94
C VAL A 90 -2.27 -5.32 -1.92
N PHE A 91 -1.63 -6.38 -1.42
CA PHE A 91 -0.97 -7.35 -2.27
C PHE A 91 -1.97 -8.10 -3.15
N ALA A 92 -3.10 -8.55 -2.59
CA ALA A 92 -4.18 -9.14 -3.37
C ALA A 92 -4.69 -8.18 -4.46
N ALA A 93 -4.85 -6.89 -4.12
CA ALA A 93 -5.23 -5.87 -5.11
C ALA A 93 -4.18 -5.69 -6.22
N PHE A 94 -2.89 -5.81 -5.91
CA PHE A 94 -1.82 -5.83 -6.91
C PHE A 94 -1.89 -7.07 -7.80
N GLU A 95 -2.18 -8.25 -7.23
CA GLU A 95 -2.34 -9.47 -8.03
C GLU A 95 -3.51 -9.34 -9.00
N ASP A 96 -4.68 -8.92 -8.52
CA ASP A 96 -5.88 -8.70 -9.34
C ASP A 96 -5.65 -7.63 -10.41
N TRP A 97 -5.02 -6.52 -10.04
CA TRP A 97 -4.66 -5.46 -10.98
C TRP A 97 -3.69 -5.97 -12.05
N SER A 98 -2.70 -6.79 -11.67
CA SER A 98 -1.71 -7.30 -12.62
C SER A 98 -2.32 -8.19 -13.70
N MET A 99 -3.40 -8.92 -13.38
CA MET A 99 -4.12 -9.75 -14.36
C MET A 99 -4.79 -8.92 -15.46
N GLN A 100 -5.06 -7.64 -15.25
CA GLN A 100 -5.62 -6.75 -16.27
C GLN A 100 -4.60 -6.42 -17.39
N PHE A 101 -3.32 -6.75 -17.17
CA PHE A 101 -2.22 -6.46 -18.08
C PHE A 101 -1.58 -7.71 -18.68
N GLU A 102 -2.32 -8.82 -18.85
CA GLU A 102 -1.80 -10.07 -19.44
C GLU A 102 -1.05 -9.91 -20.78
N GLY A 103 -1.37 -8.87 -21.57
CA GLY A 103 -0.64 -8.52 -22.80
C GLY A 103 0.72 -7.83 -22.60
N HIS A 104 1.07 -7.42 -21.39
CA HIS A 104 2.32 -6.74 -21.06
C HIS A 104 3.39 -7.74 -20.64
N LYS A 105 4.64 -7.46 -21.04
CA LYS A 105 5.78 -8.29 -20.64
C LYS A 105 6.19 -8.01 -19.19
N ILE A 106 6.00 -6.78 -18.72
CA ILE A 106 6.42 -6.27 -17.42
C ILE A 106 5.28 -5.48 -16.80
N VAL A 107 5.08 -5.66 -15.50
CA VAL A 107 4.34 -4.74 -14.62
C VAL A 107 5.21 -4.44 -13.40
N ALA A 108 5.08 -3.25 -12.84
CA ALA A 108 5.86 -2.84 -11.67
C ALA A 108 4.97 -2.56 -10.45
N LEU A 109 5.54 -2.82 -9.27
CA LEU A 109 4.99 -2.49 -7.96
C LEU A 109 5.93 -1.48 -7.30
N GLU A 110 5.49 -0.24 -7.14
CA GLU A 110 6.20 0.78 -6.37
C GLU A 110 5.79 0.68 -4.89
N SER A 111 6.79 0.52 -4.03
CA SER A 111 6.59 0.54 -2.58
C SER A 111 7.86 0.98 -1.86
N ALA A 112 7.74 1.97 -0.97
CA ALA A 112 8.84 2.39 -0.09
C ALA A 112 9.20 1.34 0.98
N VAL A 113 8.28 0.42 1.27
CA VAL A 113 8.38 -0.61 2.32
C VAL A 113 8.25 -2.01 1.73
N LEU A 114 8.83 -2.24 0.55
CA LEU A 114 8.65 -3.47 -0.24
C LEU A 114 8.99 -4.73 0.57
N PHE A 115 10.13 -4.73 1.26
CA PHE A 115 10.61 -5.87 2.03
C PHE A 115 9.89 -6.01 3.37
N GLU A 116 9.62 -4.89 4.03
CA GLU A 116 8.87 -4.83 5.29
C GLU A 116 7.42 -5.30 5.10
N SER A 117 6.87 -5.12 3.90
CA SER A 117 5.54 -5.57 3.53
C SER A 117 5.49 -7.01 3.04
N GLY A 118 6.65 -7.64 2.81
CA GLY A 118 6.75 -8.98 2.25
C GLY A 118 6.28 -9.08 0.79
N PHE A 119 6.28 -7.98 0.05
CA PHE A 119 5.88 -7.93 -1.36
C PHE A 119 6.93 -8.49 -2.32
N ASP A 120 8.11 -8.85 -1.79
CA ASP A 120 9.20 -9.50 -2.50
C ASP A 120 9.05 -11.04 -2.59
N LYS A 121 8.00 -11.60 -1.97
CA LYS A 121 7.72 -13.04 -1.92
C LYS A 121 6.55 -13.41 -2.82
#